data_AF-A0A6P5EIG8-F1
#
_entry.id   AF-A0A6P5EIG8-F1
#
_cell.length_a   1.000
_cell.length_b   1.000
_cell.length_c   1.000
_cell.angle_alpha   90.00
_cell.angle_beta   90.00
_cell.angle_gamma   90.00
#
_symmetry.space_group_name_H-M   'P 1'
#
loop_
_entity.id
_entity.type
_entity.pdbx_description
1 polymer ?
#
loop_
_entity_poly.entity_id
_entity_poly.type
_entity_poly.pdbx_seq_one_letter_code
_entity_poly.pdbx_strand_id
1 'polypeptide(L)'
;MKESINLRQIKHLRYYRRRAAAALRRFDPRRKREEAMAASPPLSPPRVIARHVSFFFLLLLLLLLPLLALSKSSPRPITDDEIREKKNACYADIESGLWGWKCRASVIAKENCALLCLSPRCYELIYEDDPLEEGEKDFVRGQEYKYCMHKLSMGDSLDGVKGAFNF
;
A
#
# COMPACT_ATOMS: atom_id res chain seq x y z
N MET A 1 -84.55 -2.17 -4.97
CA MET A 1 -84.87 -2.29 -6.41
C MET A 1 -83.56 -2.16 -7.18
N LYS A 2 -82.98 -3.29 -7.64
CA LYS A 2 -81.63 -3.33 -8.25
C LYS A 2 -81.76 -3.06 -9.75
N GLU A 3 -81.18 -1.96 -10.19
CA GLU A 3 -81.14 -1.51 -11.59
C GLU A 3 -80.21 -2.41 -12.41
N SER A 4 -80.76 -3.16 -13.35
CA SER A 4 -80.03 -4.14 -14.17
C SER A 4 -79.30 -3.43 -15.31
N ILE A 5 -78.01 -3.15 -15.11
CA ILE A 5 -77.13 -2.58 -16.14
C ILE A 5 -77.04 -3.56 -17.32
N ASN A 6 -77.46 -3.11 -18.51
CA ASN A 6 -77.51 -3.93 -19.72
C ASN A 6 -76.09 -4.33 -20.18
N LEU A 7 -75.87 -5.63 -20.43
CA LEU A 7 -74.57 -6.20 -20.85
C LEU A 7 -73.97 -5.50 -22.09
N ARG A 8 -74.81 -4.95 -22.97
CA ARG A 8 -74.38 -4.19 -24.16
C ARG A 8 -73.73 -2.85 -23.77
N GLN A 9 -74.25 -2.16 -22.76
CA GLN A 9 -73.65 -0.91 -22.25
C GLN A 9 -72.28 -1.17 -21.60
N ILE A 10 -72.13 -2.28 -20.87
CA ILE A 10 -70.85 -2.66 -20.24
C ILE A 10 -69.77 -2.91 -21.30
N LYS A 11 -70.11 -3.63 -22.38
CA LYS A 11 -69.18 -3.87 -23.50
C LYS A 11 -68.74 -2.56 -24.15
N HIS A 12 -69.69 -1.65 -24.37
CA HIS A 12 -69.41 -0.34 -24.95
C HIS A 12 -68.47 0.49 -24.05
N LEU A 13 -68.76 0.60 -22.76
CA LEU A 13 -67.91 1.30 -21.79
C LEU A 13 -66.49 0.71 -21.71
N ARG A 14 -66.36 -0.63 -21.76
CA ARG A 14 -65.05 -1.29 -21.78
C ARG A 14 -64.28 -0.98 -23.07
N TYR A 15 -64.95 -0.95 -24.22
CA TYR A 15 -64.33 -0.59 -25.50
C TYR A 15 -63.78 0.85 -25.47
N TYR A 16 -64.59 1.82 -25.03
CA TYR A 16 -64.16 3.21 -24.94
C TYR A 16 -63.03 3.42 -23.92
N ARG A 17 -63.10 2.78 -22.74
CA ARG A 17 -62.01 2.82 -21.75
C ARG A 17 -60.70 2.26 -22.30
N ARG A 18 -60.74 1.12 -22.98
CA ARG A 18 -59.55 0.51 -23.60
C ARG A 18 -58.96 1.43 -24.68
N ARG A 19 -59.81 2.03 -25.51
CA ARG A 19 -59.39 2.94 -26.58
C ARG A 19 -58.77 4.23 -26.02
N ALA A 20 -59.34 4.79 -24.95
CA ALA A 20 -58.78 5.96 -24.25
C ALA A 20 -57.43 5.64 -23.58
N ALA A 21 -57.31 4.50 -22.90
CA ALA A 21 -56.05 4.06 -22.31
C ALA A 21 -54.95 3.82 -23.37
N ALA A 22 -55.32 3.26 -24.54
CA ALA A 22 -54.39 3.09 -25.65
C ALA A 22 -53.93 4.43 -26.26
N ALA A 23 -54.81 5.43 -26.32
CA ALA A 23 -54.45 6.77 -26.79
C ALA A 23 -53.48 7.48 -25.82
N LEU A 24 -53.69 7.35 -24.50
CA LEU A 24 -52.80 7.91 -23.49
C LEU A 24 -51.41 7.28 -23.52
N ARG A 25 -51.30 5.96 -23.76
CA ARG A 25 -49.99 5.30 -23.92
C ARG A 25 -49.19 5.79 -25.13
N ARG A 26 -49.84 6.26 -26.21
CA ARG A 26 -49.15 6.83 -27.37
C ARG A 26 -48.58 8.23 -27.09
N PHE A 27 -49.17 8.95 -26.13
CA PHE A 27 -48.73 10.28 -25.73
C PHE A 27 -47.80 10.29 -24.52
N ASP A 28 -47.36 9.11 -24.04
CA ASP A 28 -46.48 9.00 -22.88
C ASP A 28 -45.09 9.60 -23.18
N PRO A 29 -44.72 10.74 -22.55
CA PRO A 29 -43.45 11.40 -22.77
C PRO A 29 -42.25 10.56 -22.29
N ARG A 30 -42.46 9.61 -21.37
CA ARG A 30 -41.39 8.71 -20.92
C ARG A 30 -40.92 7.78 -22.03
N ARG A 31 -41.85 7.20 -22.81
CA ARG A 31 -41.51 6.29 -23.89
C ARG A 31 -40.73 6.98 -25.01
N LYS A 32 -41.09 8.23 -25.33
CA LYS A 32 -40.30 9.05 -26.27
C LYS A 32 -38.89 9.35 -25.77
N ARG A 33 -38.70 9.54 -24.46
CA ARG A 33 -37.35 9.70 -23.87
C ARG A 33 -36.56 8.39 -23.91
N GLU A 34 -37.20 7.25 -23.66
CA GLU A 34 -36.55 5.93 -23.73
C GLU A 34 -36.15 5.56 -25.16
N GLU A 35 -37.02 5.83 -26.15
CA GLU A 35 -36.69 5.64 -27.58
C GLU A 35 -35.58 6.61 -28.04
N ALA A 36 -35.55 7.85 -27.53
CA ALA A 36 -34.45 8.79 -27.80
C ALA A 36 -33.12 8.37 -27.15
N MET A 37 -33.15 7.77 -25.96
CA MET A 37 -31.95 7.25 -25.26
C MET A 37 -31.45 5.92 -25.86
N ALA A 38 -32.34 5.09 -26.42
CA ALA A 38 -31.97 3.85 -27.09
C ALA A 38 -31.43 4.08 -28.52
N ALA A 39 -31.77 5.22 -29.14
CA ALA A 39 -31.31 5.58 -30.48
C ALA A 39 -29.94 6.29 -30.51
N SER A 40 -29.38 6.68 -29.36
CA SER A 40 -28.00 7.21 -29.31
C SER A 40 -26.99 6.06 -29.33
N PRO A 41 -26.09 5.99 -30.34
CA PRO A 41 -25.00 5.04 -30.30
C PRO A 41 -24.11 5.34 -29.09
N PRO A 42 -23.50 4.33 -28.44
CA PRO A 42 -22.52 4.59 -27.40
C PRO A 42 -21.41 5.45 -28.02
N LEU A 43 -21.18 6.65 -27.49
CA LEU A 43 -19.99 7.41 -27.81
C LEU A 43 -18.81 6.59 -27.30
N SER A 44 -18.21 5.79 -28.17
CA SER A 44 -16.87 5.28 -27.94
C SER A 44 -15.97 6.50 -27.73
N PRO A 45 -15.21 6.60 -26.62
CA PRO A 45 -14.26 7.69 -26.48
C PRO A 45 -13.31 7.63 -27.69
N PRO A 46 -13.00 8.77 -28.33
CA PRO A 46 -12.10 8.77 -29.47
C PRO A 46 -10.78 8.13 -29.02
N ARG A 47 -10.35 7.08 -29.72
CA ARG A 47 -9.15 6.27 -29.41
C ARG A 47 -7.89 7.12 -29.15
N VAL A 48 -7.88 8.34 -29.67
CA VAL A 48 -6.87 9.38 -29.48
C VAL A 48 -6.77 9.84 -28.02
N ILE A 49 -7.88 10.09 -27.33
CA ILE A 49 -7.89 10.52 -25.92
C ILE A 49 -7.34 9.41 -25.01
N ALA A 50 -7.75 8.17 -25.22
CA ALA A 50 -7.23 7.03 -24.46
C ALA A 50 -5.71 6.85 -24.66
N ARG A 51 -5.21 7.10 -25.87
CA ARG A 51 -3.78 7.03 -26.19
C ARG A 51 -2.99 8.15 -25.53
N HIS A 52 -3.53 9.37 -25.47
CA HIS A 52 -2.91 10.49 -24.77
C HIS A 52 -2.89 10.26 -23.25
N VAL A 53 -3.99 9.80 -22.67
CA VAL A 53 -4.06 9.48 -21.23
C VAL A 53 -3.03 8.41 -20.87
N SER A 54 -2.93 7.33 -21.66
CA SER A 54 -1.91 6.29 -21.46
C SER A 54 -0.48 6.83 -21.57
N PHE A 55 -0.21 7.72 -22.54
CA PHE A 55 1.09 8.37 -22.69
C PHE A 55 1.43 9.29 -21.50
N PHE A 56 0.47 10.06 -21.01
CA PHE A 56 0.66 10.90 -19.81
C PHE A 56 0.94 10.07 -18.56
N PHE A 57 0.24 8.95 -18.36
CA PHE A 57 0.52 8.03 -17.25
C PHE A 57 1.90 7.38 -17.36
N LEU A 58 2.31 6.95 -18.56
CA LEU A 58 3.65 6.41 -18.80
C LEU A 58 4.75 7.46 -18.56
N LEU A 59 4.54 8.70 -19.02
CA LEU A 59 5.45 9.82 -18.81
C LEU A 59 5.56 10.18 -17.32
N LEU A 60 4.43 10.21 -16.61
CA LEU A 60 4.39 10.44 -15.16
C LEU A 60 5.12 9.33 -14.40
N LEU A 61 4.93 8.07 -14.79
CA LEU A 61 5.65 6.94 -14.20
C LEU A 61 7.16 7.08 -14.43
N LEU A 62 7.59 7.38 -15.66
CA LEU A 62 9.00 7.63 -16.01
C LEU A 62 9.62 8.80 -15.23
N LEU A 63 8.84 9.84 -14.92
CA LEU A 63 9.27 10.98 -14.09
C LEU A 63 9.35 10.63 -12.60
N LEU A 64 8.58 9.66 -12.12
CA LEU A 64 8.58 9.19 -10.73
C LEU A 64 9.64 8.11 -10.46
N LEU A 65 10.07 7.36 -11.48
CA LEU A 65 11.12 6.33 -11.37
C LEU A 65 12.43 6.85 -10.74
N PRO A 66 12.96 8.04 -11.07
CA PRO A 66 14.18 8.59 -10.47
C PRO A 66 14.03 8.95 -8.99
N LEU A 67 12.81 9.22 -8.51
CA LEU A 67 12.55 9.53 -7.10
C LEU A 67 12.53 8.25 -6.24
N LEU A 68 12.24 7.10 -6.85
CA LEU A 68 12.30 5.78 -6.23
C LEU A 68 13.67 5.11 -6.41
N ALA A 69 14.52 5.66 -7.29
CA ALA A 69 15.90 5.22 -7.39
C ALA A 69 16.62 5.61 -6.10
N LEU A 70 16.76 4.61 -5.22
CA LEU A 70 17.60 4.67 -4.03
C LEU A 70 18.98 5.17 -4.48
N SER A 71 19.26 6.44 -4.20
CA SER A 71 20.58 7.03 -4.47
C SER A 71 21.58 6.19 -3.70
N LYS A 72 22.33 5.35 -4.40
CA LYS A 72 23.39 4.54 -3.81
C LYS A 72 24.42 5.55 -3.34
N SER A 73 24.43 5.85 -2.04
CA SER A 73 25.37 6.82 -1.50
C SER A 73 26.78 6.35 -1.85
N SER A 74 27.65 7.28 -2.24
CA SER A 74 29.08 7.02 -2.34
C SER A 74 29.53 6.31 -1.06
N PRO A 75 30.38 5.27 -1.16
CA PRO A 75 30.97 4.66 0.03
C PRO A 75 31.57 5.75 0.89
N ARG A 76 31.07 5.87 2.11
CA ARG A 76 31.57 6.80 3.12
C ARG A 76 31.40 6.14 4.48
N PRO A 77 32.29 6.44 5.43
CA PRO A 77 32.11 5.96 6.79
C PRO A 77 30.79 6.49 7.36
N ILE A 78 30.02 5.58 7.95
CA ILE A 78 28.85 5.91 8.75
C ILE A 78 29.31 6.61 10.05
N THR A 79 28.59 7.66 10.46
CA THR A 79 28.88 8.39 11.70
C THR A 79 28.12 7.78 12.87
N ASP A 80 28.61 8.00 14.10
CA ASP A 80 27.92 7.55 15.32
C ASP A 80 26.51 8.15 15.44
N ASP A 81 26.32 9.39 15.00
CA ASP A 81 25.00 10.03 14.99
C ASP A 81 24.03 9.36 14.02
N GLU A 82 24.51 8.97 12.83
CA GLU A 82 23.70 8.24 11.86
C GLU A 82 23.36 6.82 12.36
N ILE A 83 24.31 6.14 13.01
CA ILE A 83 24.05 4.85 13.67
C ILE A 83 22.95 5.02 14.73
N ARG A 84 23.07 6.05 15.58
CA ARG A 84 22.09 6.33 16.65
C ARG A 84 20.71 6.67 16.09
N GLU A 85 20.64 7.48 15.04
CA GLU A 85 19.38 7.82 14.38
C GLU A 85 18.70 6.59 13.77
N LYS A 86 19.45 5.78 13.01
CA LYS A 86 18.95 4.53 12.44
C LYS A 86 18.47 3.55 13.50
N LYS A 87 19.20 3.45 14.62
CA LYS A 87 18.79 2.60 15.74
C LYS A 87 17.49 3.08 16.39
N ASN A 88 17.32 4.40 16.53
CA ASN A 88 16.08 4.98 17.04
C ASN A 88 14.89 4.69 16.13
N ALA A 89 15.09 4.73 14.81
CA ALA A 89 14.07 4.30 13.85
C ALA A 89 13.70 2.82 14.04
N CYS A 90 14.69 1.94 14.24
CA CYS A 90 14.43 0.54 14.57
C CYS A 90 13.62 0.36 15.87
N TYR A 91 13.87 1.15 16.91
CA TYR A 91 13.04 1.09 18.12
C TYR A 91 11.59 1.50 17.86
N ALA A 92 11.36 2.55 17.07
CA ALA A 92 10.01 2.98 16.71
C ALA A 92 9.27 1.88 15.91
N ASP A 93 9.96 1.23 14.98
CA ASP A 93 9.41 0.13 14.20
C ASP A 93 9.07 -1.09 15.08
N ILE A 94 9.89 -1.41 16.07
CA ILE A 94 9.60 -2.50 17.03
C ILE A 94 8.39 -2.18 17.89
N GLU A 95 8.27 -0.93 18.35
CA GLU A 95 7.15 -0.43 19.15
C GLU A 95 5.84 -0.44 18.37
N SER A 96 5.89 -0.24 17.05
CA SER A 96 4.70 -0.21 16.19
C SER A 96 3.88 -1.51 16.18
N GLY A 97 4.46 -2.65 16.57
CA GLY A 97 3.79 -3.94 16.46
C GLY A 97 4.43 -4.91 15.48
N LEU A 98 5.07 -4.38 14.42
CA LEU A 98 5.46 -5.11 13.21
C LEU A 98 6.47 -6.24 13.44
N TRP A 99 7.33 -6.12 14.44
CA TRP A 99 8.38 -7.09 14.76
C TRP A 99 7.91 -8.25 15.65
N GLY A 100 6.60 -8.33 15.94
CA GLY A 100 6.00 -9.38 16.77
C GLY A 100 6.21 -9.16 18.27
N TRP A 101 5.58 -10.01 19.08
CA TRP A 101 5.58 -9.86 20.54
C TRP A 101 6.95 -10.12 21.18
N LYS A 102 7.77 -11.00 20.58
CA LYS A 102 9.09 -11.38 21.10
C LYS A 102 10.00 -10.16 21.26
N CYS A 103 10.04 -9.26 20.28
CA CYS A 103 10.83 -8.03 20.32
C CYS A 103 10.34 -6.99 21.35
N ARG A 104 9.20 -7.22 22.01
CA ARG A 104 8.69 -6.38 23.10
C ARG A 104 8.60 -7.12 24.42
N ALA A 105 9.08 -8.36 24.48
CA ALA A 105 8.98 -9.18 25.69
C ALA A 105 9.82 -8.59 26.84
N SER A 106 10.93 -7.93 26.52
CA SER A 106 11.81 -7.28 27.48
C SER A 106 12.68 -6.20 26.83
N VAL A 107 13.46 -5.49 27.65
CA VAL A 107 14.39 -4.45 27.18
C VAL A 107 15.48 -5.07 26.32
N ILE A 108 16.02 -6.23 26.72
CA ILE A 108 17.08 -6.91 25.97
C ILE A 108 16.55 -7.60 24.72
N ALA A 109 15.33 -8.14 24.74
CA ALA A 109 14.69 -8.65 23.52
C ALA A 109 14.47 -7.52 22.50
N LYS A 110 14.07 -6.34 22.96
CA LYS A 110 13.98 -5.14 22.12
C LYS A 110 15.33 -4.73 21.57
N GLU A 111 16.38 -4.79 22.39
CA GLU A 111 17.75 -4.45 22.00
C GLU A 111 18.30 -5.39 20.92
N ASN A 112 18.18 -6.71 21.12
CA ASN A 112 18.58 -7.71 20.13
C ASN A 112 17.84 -7.49 18.79
N CYS A 113 16.53 -7.24 18.82
CA CYS A 113 15.77 -6.93 17.60
C CYS A 113 16.20 -5.61 16.97
N ALA A 114 16.55 -4.59 17.76
CA ALA A 114 17.02 -3.31 17.24
C ALA A 114 18.40 -3.44 16.58
N LEU A 115 19.30 -4.26 17.13
CA LEU A 115 20.58 -4.57 16.51
C LEU A 115 20.37 -5.33 15.19
N LEU A 116 19.52 -6.36 15.18
CA LEU A 116 19.18 -7.08 13.95
C LEU A 116 18.56 -6.16 12.88
N CYS A 117 17.66 -5.26 13.28
CA CYS A 117 17.08 -4.25 12.40
C CYS A 117 18.13 -3.30 11.82
N LEU A 118 19.04 -2.83 12.66
CA LEU A 118 20.03 -1.82 12.31
C LEU A 118 21.02 -2.34 11.26
N SER A 119 21.46 -3.59 11.39
CA SER A 119 22.22 -4.30 10.35
C SER A 119 22.20 -5.81 10.59
N PRO A 120 21.43 -6.56 9.78
CA PRO A 120 21.40 -8.02 9.88
C PRO A 120 22.78 -8.65 9.77
N ARG A 121 23.62 -8.14 8.85
CA ARG A 121 24.99 -8.67 8.62
C ARG A 121 25.90 -8.50 9.83
N CYS A 122 25.83 -7.37 10.53
CA CYS A 122 26.65 -7.16 11.73
C CYS A 122 26.08 -7.91 12.94
N TYR A 123 24.77 -8.08 13.01
CA TYR A 123 24.15 -8.88 14.06
C TYR A 123 24.52 -10.36 13.92
N GLU A 124 24.39 -10.93 12.73
CA GLU A 124 24.82 -12.30 12.40
C GLU A 124 26.29 -12.53 12.79
N LEU A 125 27.17 -11.59 12.45
CA LEU A 125 28.59 -11.74 12.74
C LEU A 125 28.90 -11.70 14.25
N ILE A 126 28.24 -10.83 15.01
CA ILE A 126 28.64 -10.49 16.39
C ILE A 126 27.78 -11.17 17.46
N TYR A 127 26.47 -11.29 17.23
CA TYR A 127 25.48 -11.64 18.26
C TYR A 127 24.58 -12.84 17.92
N GLU A 128 24.58 -13.39 16.70
CA GLU A 128 23.67 -14.50 16.34
C GLU A 128 23.91 -15.76 17.16
N ASP A 129 25.18 -16.15 17.35
CA ASP A 129 25.55 -17.32 18.14
C ASP A 129 25.26 -17.14 19.65
N ASP A 130 25.33 -15.90 20.12
CA ASP A 130 25.27 -15.53 21.53
C ASP A 130 24.53 -14.19 21.71
N PRO A 131 23.19 -14.17 21.62
CA PRO A 131 22.43 -12.92 21.75
C PRO A 131 22.58 -12.31 23.14
N LEU A 132 22.35 -10.99 23.25
CA LEU A 132 22.45 -10.32 24.55
C LEU A 132 21.48 -10.93 25.57
N GLU A 133 21.97 -11.11 26.80
CA GLU A 133 21.19 -11.62 27.94
C GLU A 133 20.67 -10.51 28.87
N GLU A 134 19.67 -10.83 29.69
CA GLU A 134 19.13 -9.88 30.68
C GLU A 134 20.18 -9.45 31.71
N GLY A 135 20.41 -8.13 31.78
CA GLY A 135 21.39 -7.53 32.67
C GLY A 135 22.83 -7.48 32.11
N GLU A 136 23.06 -8.00 30.91
CA GLU A 136 24.36 -7.95 30.26
C GLU A 136 24.71 -6.53 29.79
N LYS A 137 25.98 -6.14 29.97
CA LYS A 137 26.54 -4.93 29.37
C LYS A 137 27.75 -5.31 28.52
N ASP A 138 27.52 -5.45 27.23
CA ASP A 138 28.60 -5.80 26.32
C ASP A 138 29.22 -4.58 25.64
N PHE A 139 30.33 -4.12 26.22
CA PHE A 139 31.09 -3.02 25.65
C PHE A 139 31.96 -3.46 24.47
N VAL A 140 32.57 -4.65 24.51
CA VAL A 140 33.56 -5.11 23.52
C VAL A 140 32.86 -5.45 22.21
N ARG A 141 31.85 -6.33 22.25
CA ARG A 141 31.01 -6.65 21.09
C ARG A 141 30.25 -5.43 20.60
N GLY A 142 29.90 -4.50 21.50
CA GLY A 142 29.34 -3.21 21.13
C GLY A 142 30.29 -2.37 20.24
N GLN A 143 31.60 -2.38 20.51
CA GLN A 143 32.61 -1.75 19.65
C GLN A 143 32.80 -2.53 18.34
N GLU A 144 32.83 -3.86 18.39
CA GLU A 144 32.93 -4.71 17.19
C GLU A 144 31.75 -4.49 16.24
N TYR A 145 30.54 -4.37 16.77
CA TYR A 145 29.35 -4.07 16.00
C TYR A 145 29.44 -2.70 15.31
N LYS A 146 29.90 -1.66 16.03
CA LYS A 146 30.13 -0.34 15.43
C LYS A 146 31.22 -0.38 14.35
N TYR A 147 32.31 -1.11 14.60
CA TYR A 147 33.38 -1.28 13.63
C TYR A 147 32.91 -2.05 12.38
N CYS A 148 32.05 -3.06 12.56
CA CYS A 148 31.38 -3.76 11.47
C CYS A 148 30.58 -2.79 10.58
N MET A 149 29.75 -1.95 11.20
CA MET A 149 28.94 -0.94 10.49
C MET A 149 29.80 0.04 9.70
N HIS A 150 30.92 0.46 10.28
CA HIS A 150 31.90 1.32 9.61
C HIS A 150 32.48 0.64 8.36
N LYS A 151 32.98 -0.60 8.46
CA LYS A 151 33.49 -1.35 7.30
C LYS A 151 32.41 -1.57 6.23
N LEU A 152 31.21 -1.99 6.63
CA LEU A 152 30.07 -2.18 5.71
C LEU A 152 29.75 -0.91 4.92
N SER A 153 29.76 0.26 5.58
CA SER A 153 29.44 1.54 4.94
C SER A 153 30.46 1.98 3.88
N MET A 154 31.71 1.51 4.01
CA MET A 154 32.78 1.75 3.04
C MET A 154 32.86 0.66 1.95
N GLY A 155 32.11 -0.43 2.11
CA GLY A 155 32.16 -1.58 1.20
C GLY A 155 33.36 -2.51 1.44
N ASP A 156 33.97 -2.44 2.62
CA ASP A 156 35.11 -3.28 3.01
C ASP A 156 34.67 -4.69 3.43
N SER A 157 35.62 -5.63 3.40
CA SER A 157 35.41 -6.98 3.96
C SER A 157 35.24 -6.93 5.48
N LEU A 158 34.35 -7.77 6.01
CA LEU A 158 34.09 -7.93 7.44
C LEU A 158 35.03 -8.93 8.14
N ASP A 159 36.02 -9.45 7.40
CA ASP A 159 37.02 -10.34 7.97
C ASP A 159 37.77 -9.66 9.13
N GLY A 160 37.96 -10.42 10.21
CA GLY A 160 38.67 -9.99 11.41
C GLY A 160 37.96 -8.92 12.25
N VAL A 161 36.66 -8.66 12.02
CA VAL A 161 35.88 -7.73 12.86
C VAL A 161 35.55 -8.35 14.22
N LYS A 162 35.09 -9.61 14.24
CA LYS A 162 34.85 -10.37 15.47
C LYS A 162 36.19 -10.68 16.13
N GLY A 163 36.35 -10.29 17.40
CA GLY A 163 37.59 -10.40 18.17
C GLY A 163 38.60 -9.28 17.96
N ALA A 164 38.29 -8.23 17.18
CA ALA A 164 39.23 -7.14 16.89
C ALA A 164 39.64 -6.33 18.14
N PHE A 165 38.85 -6.38 19.20
CA PHE A 165 39.06 -5.62 20.43
C PHE A 165 39.31 -6.51 21.66
N ASN A 166 39.59 -7.80 21.45
CA ASN A 166 40.03 -8.70 22.51
C ASN A 166 41.53 -8.46 22.78
N PHE A 167 41.82 -7.69 23.83
CA PHE A 167 43.19 -7.41 24.30
C PHE A 167 43.51 -8.18 25.58
#